data_AF-A0A1I1HGN5-F1
#
_entry.id   AF-A0A1I1HGN5-F1
#
_cell.length_a   1.000
_cell.length_b   1.000
_cell.length_c   1.000
_cell.angle_alpha   90.00
_cell.angle_beta   90.00
_cell.angle_gamma   90.00
#
_symmetry.space_group_name_H-M   'P 1'
#
loop_
_entity.id
_entity.type
_entity.pdbx_description
1 polymer ?
#
loop_
_entity_poly.entity_id
_entity_poly.type
_entity_poly.pdbx_seq_one_letter_code
_entity_poly.pdbx_strand_id
1 'polypeptide(L)'
;MIANNQQAFLAWWGSFNDEYDDFDQADYSQYPDSELVSEIDHYAIQNGIKTVQVNNIDQLLEYALMVFTSVVALKAISYVGKSLKNEVKVTADFGRKVYDTAVQEIAQKVIDQGIKGVKWSDRIWSNQTRLRTDMSNILRESLLDSQNPTTYTKQIKGRYGVSRYEAERILRTEGARVSAEQQVKSIKSAGYKKLEWVAGAGSCQLCMELDGKQFKAASFGSGRYVIPKHPNCRCSVVAVDESDTTVYED
;
A
#
# COMPACT_ATOMS: atom_id res chain seq x y z
N MET A 1 -8.18 11.35 -1.30
CA MET A 1 -7.32 11.23 -0.11
C MET A 1 -5.88 11.65 -0.39
N ILE A 2 -5.20 11.09 -1.41
CA ILE A 2 -3.83 11.52 -1.79
C ILE A 2 -3.81 12.90 -2.48
N ALA A 3 -4.82 13.20 -3.30
CA ALA A 3 -4.94 14.49 -4.00
C ALA A 3 -4.91 15.70 -3.06
N ASN A 4 -5.56 15.62 -1.89
CA ASN A 4 -5.60 16.72 -0.92
C ASN A 4 -4.22 16.94 -0.26
N ASN A 5 -3.44 15.88 0.01
CA ASN A 5 -2.10 16.02 0.58
C ASN A 5 -1.11 16.58 -0.44
N GLN A 6 -1.22 16.12 -1.69
CA GLN A 6 -0.45 16.65 -2.80
C GLN A 6 -0.76 18.13 -3.03
N GLN A 7 -2.03 18.53 -2.94
CA GLN A 7 -2.42 19.94 -3.01
C GLN A 7 -1.85 20.75 -1.84
N ALA A 8 -1.91 20.23 -0.61
CA ALA A 8 -1.33 20.90 0.55
C ALA A 8 0.19 21.12 0.39
N PHE A 9 0.92 20.09 -0.06
CA PHE A 9 2.34 20.21 -0.36
C PHE A 9 2.62 21.24 -1.45
N LEU A 10 1.85 21.21 -2.56
CA LEU A 10 2.06 22.16 -3.67
C LEU A 10 1.69 23.60 -3.29
N ALA A 11 0.71 23.79 -2.41
CA ALA A 11 0.36 25.12 -1.89
C ALA A 11 1.49 25.67 -1.03
N TRP A 12 1.95 24.88 -0.04
CA TRP A 12 3.10 25.24 0.79
C TRP A 12 4.37 25.49 -0.05
N TRP A 13 4.61 24.66 -1.07
CA TRP A 13 5.72 24.84 -2.00
C TRP A 13 5.60 26.13 -2.82
N GLY A 14 4.38 26.55 -3.16
CA GLY A 14 4.11 27.84 -3.78
C GLY A 14 4.54 28.98 -2.86
N SER A 15 4.01 28.99 -1.62
CA SER A 15 4.39 29.99 -0.61
C SER A 15 5.89 30.04 -0.36
N PHE A 16 6.55 28.88 -0.33
CA PHE A 16 8.01 28.80 -0.19
C PHE A 16 8.75 29.52 -1.33
N ASN A 17 8.37 29.27 -2.59
CA ASN A 17 9.03 29.93 -3.72
C ASN A 17 8.69 31.41 -3.83
N ASP A 18 7.53 31.84 -3.35
CA ASP A 18 7.15 33.27 -3.32
C ASP A 18 7.97 34.03 -2.27
N GLU A 19 8.28 33.40 -1.13
CA GLU A 19 9.14 33.96 -0.07
C GLU A 19 10.63 33.95 -0.45
N TYR A 20 11.05 32.91 -1.19
CA TYR A 20 12.44 32.73 -1.61
C TYR A 20 12.56 32.67 -3.15
N ASP A 21 12.18 33.77 -3.80
CA ASP A 21 12.13 33.89 -5.27
C ASP A 21 13.51 33.85 -5.95
N ASP A 22 14.53 34.37 -5.28
CA ASP A 22 15.94 34.38 -5.72
C ASP A 22 16.83 33.39 -4.94
N PHE A 23 16.32 32.16 -4.70
CA PHE A 23 16.99 31.14 -3.87
C PHE A 23 18.39 30.74 -4.38
N ASP A 24 19.38 30.71 -3.47
CA ASP A 24 20.75 30.26 -3.73
C ASP A 24 21.31 29.28 -2.66
N GLN A 25 22.58 28.89 -2.79
CA GLN A 25 23.20 27.93 -1.86
C GLN A 25 23.40 28.47 -0.44
N ALA A 26 23.60 29.78 -0.27
CA ALA A 26 23.77 30.39 1.05
C ALA A 26 22.46 30.40 1.84
N ASP A 27 21.32 30.46 1.16
CA ASP A 27 19.99 30.47 1.77
C ASP A 27 19.71 29.23 2.60
N TYR A 28 20.22 28.05 2.23
CA TYR A 28 20.03 26.82 3.00
C TYR A 28 20.38 26.95 4.49
N SER A 29 21.34 27.82 4.84
CA SER A 29 21.80 28.03 6.22
C SER A 29 21.10 29.19 6.93
N GLN A 30 20.27 29.96 6.24
CA GLN A 30 19.53 31.08 6.83
C GLN A 30 18.39 30.58 7.72
N TYR A 31 17.95 31.47 8.61
CA TYR A 31 16.78 31.20 9.44
C TYR A 31 15.52 31.09 8.57
N PRO A 32 14.67 30.08 8.80
CA PRO A 32 13.45 29.91 8.03
C PRO A 32 12.41 30.98 8.42
N ASP A 33 11.57 31.34 7.45
CA ASP A 33 10.39 32.15 7.73
C ASP A 33 9.45 31.40 8.71
N SER A 34 8.98 32.12 9.73
CA SER A 34 8.20 31.52 10.82
C SER A 34 6.79 31.11 10.43
N GLU A 35 6.21 31.75 9.40
CA GLU A 35 4.89 31.40 8.87
C GLU A 35 4.98 30.07 8.12
N LEU A 36 6.01 29.88 7.28
CA LEU A 36 6.26 28.61 6.59
C LEU A 36 6.47 27.43 7.56
N VAL A 37 7.16 27.64 8.69
CA VAL A 37 7.27 26.62 9.76
C VAL A 37 5.89 26.32 10.35
N SER A 38 5.14 27.36 10.68
CA SER A 38 3.82 27.25 11.33
C SER A 38 2.81 26.51 10.46
N GLU A 39 2.85 26.69 9.14
CA GLU A 39 2.02 25.95 8.19
C GLU A 39 2.27 24.43 8.24
N ILE A 40 3.55 24.01 8.25
CA ILE A 40 3.92 22.60 8.34
C ILE A 40 3.52 22.04 9.71
N ASP A 41 3.78 22.77 10.78
CA ASP A 41 3.40 22.38 12.15
C ASP A 41 1.89 22.18 12.27
N HIS A 42 1.11 23.11 11.73
CA HIS A 42 -0.34 22.99 11.70
C HIS A 42 -0.77 21.72 10.97
N TYR A 43 -0.21 21.48 9.78
CA TYR A 43 -0.52 20.29 9.00
C TYR A 43 -0.05 18.99 9.69
N ALA A 44 1.10 19.01 10.37
CA ALA A 44 1.60 17.88 11.15
C ALA A 44 0.66 17.55 12.31
N ILE A 45 0.28 18.54 13.12
CA ILE A 45 -0.62 18.40 14.27
C ILE A 45 -1.99 17.85 13.82
N GLN A 46 -2.56 18.43 12.75
CA GLN A 46 -3.84 17.96 12.18
C GLN A 46 -3.82 16.49 11.78
N ASN A 47 -2.65 15.96 11.38
CA ASN A 47 -2.48 14.57 10.97
C ASN A 47 -1.83 13.70 12.06
N GLY A 48 -1.71 14.19 13.30
CA GLY A 48 -1.18 13.44 14.43
C GLY A 48 0.33 13.16 14.37
N ILE A 49 1.07 13.97 13.61
CA ILE A 49 2.53 13.90 13.50
C ILE A 49 3.14 14.88 14.51
N LYS A 50 4.19 14.44 15.22
CA LYS A 50 4.95 15.30 16.13
C LYS A 50 5.71 16.36 15.35
N THR A 51 5.64 17.60 15.82
CA THR A 51 6.42 18.70 15.27
C THR A 51 7.90 18.57 15.66
N VAL A 52 8.77 19.20 14.88
CA VAL A 52 10.21 19.26 15.16
C VAL A 52 10.67 20.70 15.07
N GLN A 53 11.68 21.04 15.86
CA GLN A 53 12.35 22.33 15.74
C GLN A 53 13.18 22.35 14.46
N VAL A 54 13.02 23.41 13.67
CA VAL A 54 13.82 23.71 12.49
C VAL A 54 14.66 24.95 12.75
N ASN A 55 15.94 24.92 12.37
CA ASN A 55 16.89 25.99 12.64
C ASN A 55 17.39 26.69 11.38
N ASN A 56 17.18 26.09 10.21
CA ASN A 56 17.57 26.65 8.93
C ASN A 56 16.64 26.18 7.79
N ILE A 57 16.79 26.77 6.61
CA ILE A 57 15.93 26.45 5.46
C ILE A 57 16.12 25.00 4.96
N ASP A 58 17.33 24.42 5.03
CA ASP A 58 17.52 22.99 4.71
C ASP A 58 16.69 22.09 5.62
N GLN A 59 16.69 22.35 6.93
CA GLN A 59 15.85 21.63 7.90
C GLN A 59 14.36 21.87 7.67
N LEU A 60 13.96 23.08 7.23
CA LEU A 60 12.58 23.37 6.87
C LEU A 60 12.12 22.50 5.69
N LEU A 61 12.91 22.43 4.62
CA LEU A 61 12.61 21.64 3.43
C LEU A 61 12.50 20.14 3.75
N GLU A 62 13.46 19.60 4.49
CA GLU A 62 13.44 18.20 4.92
C GLU A 62 12.27 17.92 5.88
N TYR A 63 11.93 18.86 6.77
CA TYR A 63 10.78 18.75 7.65
C TYR A 63 9.46 18.70 6.87
N ALA A 64 9.26 19.63 5.92
CA ALA A 64 8.10 19.65 5.04
C ALA A 64 7.97 18.32 4.30
N LEU A 65 9.03 17.88 3.64
CA LEU A 65 9.06 16.60 2.94
C LEU A 65 8.73 15.44 3.87
N MET A 66 9.31 15.39 5.07
CA MET A 66 9.01 14.34 6.03
C MET A 66 7.53 14.32 6.39
N VAL A 67 6.94 15.47 6.73
CA VAL A 67 5.54 15.56 7.16
C VAL A 67 4.59 15.23 6.03
N PHE A 68 4.64 15.96 4.91
CA PHE A 68 3.68 15.79 3.80
C PHE A 68 3.68 14.37 3.27
N THR A 69 4.87 13.79 3.14
CA THR A 69 5.01 12.45 2.61
C THR A 69 4.62 11.38 3.65
N SER A 70 4.91 11.56 4.94
CA SER A 70 4.45 10.64 5.99
C SER A 70 2.93 10.61 6.12
N VAL A 71 2.25 11.75 5.94
CA VAL A 71 0.78 11.79 5.92
C VAL A 71 0.20 10.94 4.79
N VAL A 72 0.85 10.91 3.61
CA VAL A 72 0.46 10.01 2.51
C VAL A 72 0.60 8.55 2.92
N ALA A 73 1.73 8.16 3.53
CA ALA A 73 1.93 6.79 4.00
C ALA A 73 0.93 6.37 5.08
N LEU A 74 0.68 7.21 6.08
CA LEU A 74 -0.28 6.92 7.15
C LEU A 74 -1.71 6.72 6.60
N LYS A 75 -2.13 7.58 5.66
CA LYS A 75 -3.42 7.45 4.98
C LYS A 75 -3.49 6.18 4.13
N ALA A 76 -2.43 5.84 3.41
CA ALA A 76 -2.34 4.59 2.66
C ALA A 76 -2.42 3.37 3.60
N ILE A 77 -1.71 3.40 4.73
CA ILE A 77 -1.74 2.33 5.74
C ILE A 77 -3.16 2.15 6.28
N SER A 78 -3.80 3.23 6.69
CA SER A 78 -5.18 3.21 7.19
C SER A 78 -6.15 2.65 6.14
N TYR A 79 -6.05 3.10 4.89
CA TYR A 79 -6.89 2.64 3.80
C TYR A 79 -6.71 1.15 3.50
N VAL A 80 -5.46 0.69 3.32
CA VAL A 80 -5.16 -0.72 3.04
C VAL A 80 -5.58 -1.58 4.22
N GLY A 81 -5.23 -1.21 5.45
CA GLY A 81 -5.61 -1.94 6.65
C GLY A 81 -7.12 -2.08 6.83
N LYS A 82 -7.89 -1.00 6.62
CA LYS A 82 -9.36 -1.05 6.65
C LYS A 82 -9.93 -1.96 5.55
N SER A 83 -9.36 -1.87 4.35
CA SER A 83 -9.81 -2.67 3.20
C SER A 83 -9.54 -4.16 3.41
N LEU A 84 -8.35 -4.52 3.92
CA LEU A 84 -8.01 -5.92 4.26
C LEU A 84 -8.91 -6.46 5.37
N LYS A 85 -9.21 -5.67 6.41
CA LYS A 85 -10.18 -6.06 7.46
C LYS A 85 -11.57 -6.36 6.87
N ASN A 86 -12.04 -5.50 5.97
CA ASN A 86 -13.32 -5.69 5.30
C ASN A 86 -13.32 -6.95 4.42
N GLU A 87 -12.25 -7.15 3.66
CA GLU A 87 -12.07 -8.30 2.77
C GLU A 87 -12.12 -9.63 3.55
N VAL A 88 -11.41 -9.73 4.67
CA VAL A 88 -11.44 -10.92 5.54
C VAL A 88 -12.86 -11.15 6.08
N LYS A 89 -13.54 -10.09 6.52
CA LYS A 89 -14.91 -10.18 7.02
C LYS A 89 -15.87 -10.72 5.96
N VAL A 90 -15.87 -10.13 4.77
CA VAL A 90 -16.73 -10.55 3.64
C VAL A 90 -16.45 -12.00 3.27
N THR A 91 -15.17 -12.39 3.22
CA THR A 91 -14.76 -13.75 2.90
C THR A 91 -15.22 -14.75 3.96
N ALA A 92 -15.08 -14.42 5.24
CA ALA A 92 -15.55 -15.26 6.34
C ALA A 92 -17.07 -15.41 6.33
N ASP A 93 -17.80 -14.32 6.08
CA ASP A 93 -19.27 -14.32 5.96
C ASP A 93 -19.75 -15.20 4.79
N PHE A 94 -19.07 -15.12 3.65
CA PHE A 94 -19.33 -15.99 2.51
C PHE A 94 -19.07 -17.46 2.86
N GLY A 95 -17.90 -17.78 3.45
CA GLY A 95 -17.56 -19.14 3.86
C GLY A 95 -18.57 -19.74 4.83
N ARG A 96 -19.07 -18.96 5.80
CA ARG A 96 -20.16 -19.36 6.69
C ARG A 96 -21.43 -19.74 5.92
N LYS A 97 -21.85 -18.89 4.97
CA LYS A 97 -23.09 -19.12 4.21
C LYS A 97 -23.00 -20.34 3.31
N VAL A 98 -21.85 -20.57 2.69
CA VAL A 98 -21.66 -21.66 1.72
C VAL A 98 -21.38 -22.99 2.40
N TYR A 99 -20.61 -22.99 3.49
CA TYR A 99 -20.14 -24.22 4.13
C TYR A 99 -20.78 -24.53 5.48
N ASP A 100 -21.80 -23.76 5.90
CA ASP A 100 -22.52 -23.90 7.17
C ASP A 100 -21.60 -24.00 8.42
N THR A 101 -20.47 -23.25 8.40
CA THR A 101 -19.49 -23.25 9.49
C THR A 101 -19.76 -22.14 10.51
N ALA A 102 -19.43 -22.39 11.78
CA ALA A 102 -19.40 -21.35 12.82
C ALA A 102 -18.50 -20.16 12.42
N VAL A 103 -18.85 -18.95 12.92
CA VAL A 103 -18.08 -17.73 12.67
C VAL A 103 -16.67 -17.91 13.19
N GLN A 104 -15.71 -18.02 12.27
CA GLN A 104 -14.29 -18.00 12.60
C GLN A 104 -13.91 -16.56 12.93
N GLU A 105 -13.34 -16.34 14.11
CA GLU A 105 -12.85 -15.01 14.51
C GLU A 105 -11.89 -14.46 13.45
N ILE A 106 -12.05 -13.17 13.13
CA ILE A 106 -11.13 -12.43 12.28
C ILE A 106 -9.80 -12.36 13.02
N ALA A 107 -8.90 -13.29 12.72
CA ALA A 107 -7.58 -13.27 13.31
C ALA A 107 -6.84 -12.08 12.68
N GLN A 108 -6.66 -11.00 13.44
CA GLN A 108 -5.80 -9.87 13.06
C GLN A 108 -4.41 -10.37 12.60
N LYS A 109 -3.97 -11.51 13.13
CA LYS A 109 -2.81 -12.28 12.68
C LYS A 109 -2.79 -12.61 11.17
N VAL A 110 -3.93 -12.93 10.56
CA VAL A 110 -4.05 -13.19 9.11
C VAL A 110 -3.70 -11.93 8.31
N ILE A 111 -4.11 -10.76 8.79
CA ILE A 111 -3.84 -9.47 8.13
C ILE A 111 -2.37 -9.08 8.28
N ASP A 112 -1.80 -9.26 9.48
CA ASP A 112 -0.44 -8.80 9.80
C ASP A 112 0.65 -9.83 9.49
N GLN A 113 0.28 -11.00 8.95
CA GLN A 113 1.21 -11.99 8.45
C GLN A 113 1.91 -11.47 7.19
N GLY A 114 3.24 -11.57 7.17
CA GLY A 114 4.07 -11.04 6.10
C GLY A 114 4.28 -12.02 4.94
N ILE A 115 4.30 -11.52 3.71
CA ILE A 115 4.81 -12.24 2.55
C ILE A 115 6.34 -12.23 2.63
N LYS A 116 6.96 -13.42 2.67
CA LYS A 116 8.42 -13.59 2.83
C LYS A 116 8.98 -12.83 4.04
N GLY A 117 8.23 -12.81 5.15
CA GLY A 117 8.65 -12.18 6.41
C GLY A 117 8.47 -10.66 6.50
N VAL A 118 8.03 -10.00 5.43
CA VAL A 118 7.82 -8.54 5.43
C VAL A 118 6.32 -8.26 5.46
N LYS A 119 5.85 -7.31 6.30
CA LYS A 119 4.43 -6.95 6.34
C LYS A 119 4.05 -6.00 5.21
N TRP A 120 2.75 -5.90 4.96
CA TRP A 120 2.22 -4.99 3.95
C TRP A 120 2.46 -3.51 4.32
N SER A 121 2.40 -3.17 5.61
CA SER A 121 2.70 -1.84 6.13
C SER A 121 4.16 -1.43 5.89
N ASP A 122 5.08 -2.38 6.03
CA ASP A 122 6.51 -2.14 5.84
C ASP A 122 6.82 -1.81 4.37
N ARG A 123 6.08 -2.42 3.43
CA ARG A 123 6.17 -2.09 1.99
C ARG A 123 5.72 -0.67 1.71
N ILE A 124 4.68 -0.18 2.39
CA ILE A 124 4.23 1.21 2.26
C ILE A 124 5.32 2.15 2.77
N TRP A 125 5.92 1.87 3.93
CA TRP A 125 7.02 2.68 4.45
C TRP A 125 8.27 2.65 3.55
N SER A 126 8.62 1.50 2.97
CA SER A 126 9.73 1.42 2.02
C SER A 126 9.48 2.26 0.76
N ASN A 127 8.26 2.19 0.20
CA ASN A 127 7.86 3.04 -0.92
C ASN A 127 7.84 4.53 -0.53
N GLN A 128 7.49 4.83 0.72
CA GLN A 128 7.50 6.17 1.25
C GLN A 128 8.90 6.76 1.35
N THR A 129 9.88 5.99 1.82
CA THR A 129 11.28 6.41 1.84
C THR A 129 11.76 6.76 0.43
N ARG A 130 11.42 5.94 -0.57
CA ARG A 130 11.75 6.21 -1.97
C ARG A 130 11.10 7.49 -2.49
N LEU A 131 9.81 7.68 -2.21
CA LEU A 131 9.11 8.92 -2.58
C LEU A 131 9.81 10.14 -1.99
N ARG A 132 10.20 10.08 -0.71
CA ARG A 132 10.88 11.20 -0.03
C ARG A 132 12.22 11.51 -0.70
N THR A 133 13.02 10.50 -1.02
CA THR A 133 14.29 10.68 -1.73
C THR A 133 14.08 11.29 -3.11
N ASP A 134 13.14 10.77 -3.90
CA ASP A 134 12.83 11.30 -5.23
C ASP A 134 12.38 12.77 -5.15
N MET A 135 11.53 13.09 -4.18
CA MET A 135 11.04 14.45 -3.95
C MET A 135 12.16 15.39 -3.50
N SER A 136 13.01 14.99 -2.56
CA SER A 136 14.17 15.78 -2.10
C SER A 136 15.09 16.16 -3.26
N ASN A 137 15.37 15.22 -4.16
CA ASN A 137 16.17 15.48 -5.35
C ASN A 137 15.48 16.48 -6.29
N ILE A 138 14.19 16.28 -6.58
CA ILE A 138 13.40 17.19 -7.42
C ILE A 138 13.39 18.62 -6.84
N LEU A 139 13.23 18.77 -5.52
CA LEU A 139 13.20 20.09 -4.88
C LEU A 139 14.57 20.77 -4.95
N ARG A 140 15.65 20.07 -4.59
CA ARG A 140 17.01 20.63 -4.65
C ARG A 140 17.40 21.05 -6.07
N GLU A 141 17.04 20.23 -7.08
CA GLU A 141 17.22 20.58 -8.49
C GLU A 141 16.39 21.82 -8.85
N SER A 142 15.14 21.91 -8.40
CA SER A 142 14.26 23.04 -8.73
C SER A 142 14.65 24.37 -8.10
N LEU A 143 15.30 24.34 -6.93
CA LEU A 143 15.71 25.56 -6.23
C LEU A 143 16.98 26.18 -6.83
N LEU A 144 17.85 25.36 -7.41
CA LEU A 144 19.13 25.84 -7.96
C LEU A 144 19.09 26.07 -9.47
N ASP A 145 18.04 25.60 -10.15
CA ASP A 145 17.91 25.70 -11.60
C ASP A 145 16.76 26.67 -11.96
N SER A 146 17.05 27.63 -12.84
CA SER A 146 16.09 28.68 -13.29
C SER A 146 14.95 28.16 -14.20
N GLN A 147 14.68 26.86 -14.17
CA GLN A 147 13.71 26.21 -15.05
C GLN A 147 12.26 26.60 -14.71
N ASN A 148 11.38 26.44 -15.69
CA ASN A 148 9.97 26.80 -15.54
C ASN A 148 9.29 26.00 -14.39
N PRO A 149 8.67 26.67 -13.39
CA PRO A 149 8.00 26.04 -12.24
C PRO A 149 6.96 24.97 -12.59
N THR A 150 6.39 25.03 -13.79
CA THR A 150 5.42 24.04 -14.28
C THR A 150 6.03 22.64 -14.48
N THR A 151 7.31 22.55 -14.82
CA THR A 151 8.01 21.28 -15.05
C THR A 151 8.13 20.49 -13.76
N TYR A 152 8.65 21.08 -12.69
CA TYR A 152 8.80 20.42 -11.39
C TYR A 152 7.47 20.09 -10.75
N THR A 153 6.48 20.98 -10.88
CA THR A 153 5.11 20.71 -10.48
C THR A 153 4.62 19.41 -11.13
N LYS A 154 4.77 19.25 -12.45
CA LYS A 154 4.37 18.01 -13.15
C LYS A 154 5.11 16.78 -12.62
N GLN A 155 6.41 16.88 -12.37
CA GLN A 155 7.21 15.77 -11.83
C GLN A 155 6.73 15.35 -10.43
N ILE A 156 6.53 16.32 -9.54
CA ILE A 156 5.99 16.10 -8.18
C ILE A 156 4.64 15.40 -8.24
N LYS A 157 3.71 15.89 -9.08
CA LYS A 157 2.40 15.25 -9.27
C LYS A 157 2.53 13.80 -9.73
N GLY A 158 3.46 13.54 -10.66
CA GLY A 158 3.75 12.20 -11.15
C GLY A 158 4.21 11.24 -10.04
N ARG A 159 5.11 11.69 -9.16
CA ARG A 159 5.64 10.88 -8.05
C ARG A 159 4.56 10.47 -7.04
N TYR A 160 3.71 11.41 -6.63
CA TYR A 160 2.56 11.07 -5.78
C TYR A 160 1.57 10.10 -6.46
N GLY A 161 1.42 10.18 -7.79
CA GLY A 161 0.63 9.23 -8.58
C GLY A 161 1.18 7.80 -8.51
N VAL A 162 2.50 7.62 -8.54
CA VAL A 162 3.16 6.31 -8.38
C VAL A 162 2.84 5.74 -6.99
N SER A 163 2.94 6.54 -5.92
CA SER A 163 2.63 6.07 -4.56
C SER A 163 1.21 5.56 -4.39
N ARG A 164 0.23 6.18 -5.10
CA ARG A 164 -1.15 5.68 -5.13
C ARG A 164 -1.23 4.29 -5.77
N TYR A 165 -0.67 4.15 -6.97
CA TYR A 165 -0.67 2.87 -7.69
C TYR A 165 0.03 1.76 -6.86
N GLU A 166 1.11 2.11 -6.18
CA GLU A 166 1.81 1.20 -5.29
C GLU A 166 0.95 0.72 -4.11
N ALA A 167 0.19 1.61 -3.48
CA ALA A 167 -0.75 1.24 -2.42
C ALA A 167 -1.88 0.32 -2.95
N GLU A 168 -2.43 0.61 -4.13
CA GLU A 168 -3.45 -0.23 -4.78
C GLU A 168 -2.91 -1.62 -5.15
N ARG A 169 -1.66 -1.69 -5.62
CA ARG A 169 -0.94 -2.95 -5.90
C ARG A 169 -0.74 -3.79 -4.63
N ILE A 170 -0.33 -3.16 -3.53
CA ILE A 170 -0.19 -3.81 -2.22
C ILE A 170 -1.55 -4.33 -1.77
N LEU A 171 -2.60 -3.49 -1.80
CA LEU A 171 -3.95 -3.90 -1.41
C LEU A 171 -4.43 -5.11 -2.19
N ARG A 172 -4.29 -5.11 -3.52
CA ARG A 172 -4.71 -6.25 -4.35
C ARG A 172 -3.96 -7.52 -4.00
N THR A 173 -2.65 -7.42 -3.81
CA THR A 173 -1.79 -8.58 -3.53
C THR A 173 -2.09 -9.17 -2.15
N GLU A 174 -2.21 -8.32 -1.13
CA GLU A 174 -2.51 -8.72 0.23
C GLU A 174 -3.98 -9.13 0.40
N GLY A 175 -4.89 -8.49 -0.33
CA GLY A 175 -6.30 -8.87 -0.42
C GLY A 175 -6.44 -10.32 -0.88
N ALA A 176 -5.83 -10.66 -2.02
CA ALA A 176 -5.81 -12.04 -2.50
C ALA A 176 -5.24 -13.03 -1.48
N ARG A 177 -4.19 -12.63 -0.74
CA ARG A 177 -3.60 -13.45 0.33
C ARG A 177 -4.61 -13.71 1.45
N VAL A 178 -5.13 -12.64 2.06
CA VAL A 178 -5.98 -12.75 3.25
C VAL A 178 -7.30 -13.44 2.93
N SER A 179 -7.86 -13.20 1.73
CA SER A 179 -9.07 -13.89 1.27
C SER A 179 -8.82 -15.38 1.06
N ALA A 180 -7.72 -15.76 0.41
CA ALA A 180 -7.42 -17.17 0.17
C ALA A 180 -7.14 -17.93 1.48
N GLU A 181 -6.36 -17.34 2.40
CA GLU A 181 -6.13 -17.91 3.73
C GLU A 181 -7.45 -18.11 4.50
N GLN A 182 -8.33 -17.11 4.49
CA GLN A 182 -9.64 -17.20 5.14
C GLN A 182 -10.55 -18.24 4.47
N GLN A 183 -10.58 -18.31 3.14
CA GLN A 183 -11.33 -19.33 2.38
C GLN A 183 -10.89 -20.73 2.78
N VAL A 184 -9.58 -21.00 2.75
CA VAL A 184 -9.02 -22.30 3.12
C VAL A 184 -9.35 -22.66 4.55
N LYS A 185 -9.32 -21.69 5.47
CA LYS A 185 -9.72 -21.89 6.86
C LYS A 185 -11.19 -22.33 6.96
N SER A 186 -12.10 -21.64 6.27
CA SER A 186 -13.53 -22.01 6.25
C SER A 186 -13.74 -23.40 5.64
N ILE A 187 -13.12 -23.68 4.49
CA ILE A 187 -13.25 -24.96 3.78
C ILE A 187 -12.75 -26.13 4.65
N LYS A 188 -11.58 -26.00 5.28
CA LYS A 188 -11.05 -27.01 6.21
C LYS A 188 -11.94 -27.20 7.44
N SER A 189 -12.51 -26.11 7.97
CA SER A 189 -13.40 -26.18 9.13
C SER A 189 -14.71 -26.92 8.83
N ALA A 190 -15.14 -26.90 7.56
CA ALA A 190 -16.30 -27.66 7.09
C ALA A 190 -15.98 -29.14 6.77
N GLY A 191 -14.73 -29.58 6.93
CA GLY A 191 -14.34 -30.97 6.74
C GLY A 191 -13.86 -31.34 5.33
N TYR A 192 -13.84 -30.41 4.39
CA TYR A 192 -13.33 -30.67 3.04
C TYR A 192 -11.81 -30.88 3.02
N LYS A 193 -11.39 -31.90 2.27
CA LYS A 193 -9.97 -32.29 2.15
C LYS A 193 -9.34 -31.89 0.81
N LYS A 194 -10.16 -31.55 -0.19
CA LYS A 194 -9.73 -31.11 -1.52
C LYS A 194 -10.15 -29.67 -1.78
N LEU A 195 -9.31 -28.97 -2.53
CA LEU A 195 -9.51 -27.63 -3.03
C LEU A 195 -9.39 -27.64 -4.54
N GLU A 196 -10.10 -26.75 -5.20
CA GLU A 196 -9.85 -26.40 -6.60
C GLU A 196 -9.30 -24.98 -6.67
N TRP A 197 -8.29 -24.79 -7.51
CA TRP A 197 -7.74 -23.47 -7.80
C TRP A 197 -8.63 -22.74 -8.81
N VAL A 198 -9.00 -21.51 -8.49
CA VAL A 198 -9.82 -20.67 -9.36
C VAL A 198 -9.02 -19.43 -9.75
N ALA A 199 -8.71 -19.30 -11.04
CA ALA A 199 -8.09 -18.12 -11.60
C ALA A 199 -9.16 -17.05 -11.87
N GLY A 200 -9.00 -15.86 -11.29
CA GLY A 200 -9.92 -14.75 -11.56
C GLY A 200 -9.86 -14.27 -13.02
N ALA A 201 -10.91 -13.59 -13.49
CA ALA A 201 -10.95 -13.06 -14.85
C ALA A 201 -9.74 -12.15 -15.17
N GLY A 202 -9.11 -12.40 -16.32
CA GLY A 202 -7.89 -11.72 -16.75
C GLY A 202 -6.64 -12.13 -15.96
N SER A 203 -6.62 -13.33 -15.38
CA SER A 203 -5.44 -13.89 -14.72
C SER A 203 -4.27 -14.08 -15.70
N CYS A 204 -3.06 -13.99 -15.18
CA CYS A 204 -1.86 -14.27 -15.98
C CYS A 204 -1.78 -15.77 -16.34
N GLN A 205 -0.96 -16.09 -17.33
CA GLN A 205 -0.74 -17.46 -17.79
C GLN A 205 -0.35 -18.42 -16.64
N LEU A 206 0.48 -17.97 -15.70
CA LEU A 206 0.90 -18.77 -14.53
C LEU A 206 -0.27 -19.17 -13.61
N CYS A 207 -1.29 -18.32 -13.47
CA CYS A 207 -2.49 -18.66 -12.70
C CYS A 207 -3.46 -19.50 -13.52
N MET A 208 -3.57 -19.24 -14.84
CA MET A 208 -4.43 -20.01 -15.74
C MET A 208 -4.00 -21.47 -15.85
N GLU A 209 -2.69 -21.76 -15.78
CA GLU A 209 -2.17 -23.13 -15.75
C GLU A 209 -2.63 -23.95 -14.53
N LEU A 210 -3.11 -23.29 -13.47
CA LEU A 210 -3.66 -23.94 -12.29
C LEU A 210 -5.19 -23.91 -12.26
N ASP A 211 -5.84 -23.18 -13.15
CA ASP A 211 -7.30 -23.03 -13.14
C ASP A 211 -8.00 -24.39 -13.28
N GLY A 212 -9.00 -24.64 -12.42
CA GLY A 212 -9.71 -25.92 -12.34
C GLY A 212 -8.89 -27.09 -11.77
N LYS A 213 -7.61 -26.90 -11.43
CA LYS A 213 -6.80 -27.98 -10.85
C LYS A 213 -7.16 -28.21 -9.40
N GLN A 214 -7.44 -29.47 -9.08
CA GLN A 214 -7.77 -29.92 -7.74
C GLN A 214 -6.51 -30.38 -6.98
N PHE A 215 -6.45 -30.11 -5.68
CA PHE A 215 -5.32 -30.48 -4.84
C PHE A 215 -5.74 -30.65 -3.38
N LYS A 216 -4.90 -31.30 -2.57
CA LYS A 216 -5.18 -31.50 -1.14
C LYS A 216 -5.15 -30.16 -0.41
N ALA A 217 -6.13 -29.92 0.45
CA ALA A 217 -6.19 -28.71 1.29
C ALA A 217 -4.95 -28.54 2.18
N ALA A 218 -4.29 -29.64 2.56
CA ALA A 218 -3.04 -29.65 3.29
C ALA A 218 -1.85 -29.07 2.49
N SER A 219 -1.91 -29.10 1.16
CA SER A 219 -0.85 -28.58 0.28
C SER A 219 -0.93 -27.06 0.07
N PHE A 220 -2.05 -26.42 0.42
CA PHE A 220 -2.19 -24.97 0.32
C PHE A 220 -1.15 -24.24 1.19
N GLY A 221 -0.56 -23.18 0.64
CA GLY A 221 0.51 -22.42 1.29
C GLY A 221 1.91 -23.01 1.08
N SER A 222 2.04 -24.09 0.31
CA SER A 222 3.32 -24.72 -0.01
C SER A 222 3.47 -25.01 -1.51
N GLY A 223 4.72 -25.04 -1.98
CA GLY A 223 5.05 -25.37 -3.37
C GLY A 223 4.29 -24.52 -4.39
N ARG A 224 3.59 -25.18 -5.32
CA ARG A 224 2.82 -24.49 -6.37
C ARG A 224 1.45 -23.96 -5.90
N TYR A 225 0.93 -24.33 -4.73
CA TYR A 225 -0.40 -23.93 -4.28
C TYR A 225 -0.36 -22.77 -3.28
N VAL A 226 0.24 -21.66 -3.70
CA VAL A 226 0.40 -20.45 -2.88
C VAL A 226 -0.30 -19.28 -3.54
N ILE A 227 -1.20 -18.64 -2.81
CA ILE A 227 -1.81 -17.36 -3.18
C ILE A 227 -1.30 -16.31 -2.18
N PRO A 228 -0.79 -15.15 -2.62
CA PRO A 228 -0.63 -14.71 -4.01
C PRO A 228 0.62 -15.32 -4.67
N LYS A 229 0.54 -15.64 -5.97
CA LYS A 229 1.72 -16.08 -6.74
C LYS A 229 2.64 -14.95 -7.17
N HIS A 230 2.04 -13.83 -7.52
CA HIS A 230 2.71 -12.67 -8.11
C HIS A 230 2.03 -11.40 -7.61
N PRO A 231 2.67 -10.22 -7.76
CA PRO A 231 1.98 -8.95 -7.57
C PRO A 231 0.72 -8.92 -8.43
N ASN A 232 -0.37 -8.38 -7.89
CA ASN A 232 -1.67 -8.29 -8.57
C ASN A 232 -2.40 -9.63 -8.79
N CYS A 233 -2.04 -10.68 -8.05
CA CYS A 233 -2.78 -11.95 -8.06
C CYS A 233 -4.28 -11.73 -7.80
N ARG A 234 -5.13 -12.44 -8.54
CA ARG A 234 -6.60 -12.43 -8.41
C ARG A 234 -7.17 -13.85 -8.25
N CYS A 235 -6.32 -14.78 -7.88
CA CYS A 235 -6.61 -16.20 -7.82
C CYS A 235 -7.20 -16.52 -6.44
N SER A 236 -8.11 -17.49 -6.37
CA SER A 236 -8.82 -17.93 -5.16
C SER A 236 -8.92 -19.45 -5.13
N VAL A 237 -9.60 -20.02 -4.12
CA VAL A 237 -9.79 -21.46 -4.02
C VAL A 237 -11.20 -21.79 -3.55
N VAL A 238 -11.75 -22.91 -4.02
CA VAL A 238 -13.07 -23.41 -3.62
C VAL A 238 -12.97 -24.84 -3.10
N ALA A 239 -13.95 -25.28 -2.33
CA ALA A 239 -14.03 -26.66 -1.88
C ALA A 239 -14.41 -27.58 -3.04
N VAL A 240 -13.92 -28.82 -2.99
CA VAL A 240 -14.33 -29.89 -3.89
C VAL A 240 -14.82 -31.07 -3.06
N ASP A 241 -15.99 -31.59 -3.41
CA ASP A 241 -16.52 -32.81 -2.80
C ASP A 241 -15.84 -34.06 -3.37
N GLU A 242 -15.62 -35.09 -2.56
CA GLU A 242 -14.95 -36.33 -2.99
C GLU A 242 -15.76 -37.10 -4.05
N SER A 243 -17.06 -36.81 -4.19
CA SER A 243 -17.98 -37.40 -5.17
C SER A 243 -17.76 -36.92 -6.62
N ASP A 244 -17.08 -35.79 -6.82
CA ASP A 244 -16.91 -35.12 -8.12
C ASP A 244 -15.43 -35.25 -8.55
N THR A 245 -15.07 -36.36 -9.22
CA THR A 245 -13.66 -36.65 -9.56
C THR A 245 -13.40 -36.73 -11.06
N THR A 246 -12.75 -35.69 -11.58
CA THR A 246 -11.69 -35.84 -12.60
C THR A 246 -10.36 -35.53 -11.93
N VAL A 247 -9.63 -36.56 -11.53
CA VAL A 247 -8.28 -36.41 -10.97
C VAL A 247 -7.31 -36.21 -12.14
N TYR A 248 -6.68 -35.04 -12.24
CA TYR A 248 -5.51 -34.86 -13.10
C TYR A 248 -4.28 -35.25 -12.28
N GLU A 249 -3.76 -36.45 -12.54
CA GLU A 249 -2.43 -36.86 -12.06
C GLU A 249 -1.37 -36.12 -12.89
N ASP A 250 -0.38 -35.55 -12.21
CA ASP A 250 0.79 -34.91 -12.84
C ASP A 250 1.65 -35.95 -13.58
#